data_AF-A0A3D2SKA5-F1
#
_entry.id   AF-A0A3D2SKA5-F1
#
_cell.length_a   1.000
_cell.length_b   1.000
_cell.length_c   1.000
_cell.angle_alpha   90.00
_cell.angle_beta   90.00
_cell.angle_gamma   90.00
#
_symmetry.space_group_name_H-M   'P 1'
#
loop_
_entity.id
_entity.type
_entity.pdbx_description
1 polymer ?
#
loop_
_entity_poly.entity_id
_entity_poly.type
_entity_poly.pdbx_seq_one_letter_code
_entity_poly.pdbx_strand_id
1 'polypeptide(L)'
;GACIGMRGTRIQAVQSELNGERIDVVVWSDDPAQYIASALEPADVSGIVLDEDARSADIIFATNDQLARAIGSQGQNVRLASELTGYKLDMMLEDEYRARQQNEAQQYLDMFVERLDIEEDLAMALVEMGFTSLEEIAYVPAETFDEIELDADLVELLQSRAKEAALTDALKQQENIQEPSAELLEMEGMTQELAYALAARGVITVDDLADQATDDISDIEGLGDEKAGQLIMKARESWFN
;
A
#
# COMPACT_ATOMS: atom_id res chain seq x y z
N GLY A 1 1.55 -8.07 -32.79
CA GLY A 1 1.58 -8.15 -34.28
C GLY A 1 0.32 -7.59 -34.97
N ALA A 2 -0.86 -8.10 -34.62
CA ALA A 2 -2.14 -7.66 -35.20
C ALA A 2 -2.54 -6.21 -34.89
N CYS A 3 -2.05 -5.59 -33.81
CA CYS A 3 -2.26 -4.16 -33.57
C CYS A 3 -1.20 -3.28 -34.25
N ILE A 4 0.04 -3.78 -34.34
CA ILE A 4 1.22 -3.03 -34.79
C ILE A 4 1.25 -2.86 -36.34
N GLY A 5 0.92 -3.92 -37.08
CA GLY A 5 1.03 -3.91 -38.55
C GLY A 5 2.44 -4.17 -39.06
N MET A 6 2.60 -4.35 -40.38
CA MET A 6 3.93 -4.54 -40.98
C MET A 6 4.79 -3.32 -40.66
N ARG A 7 5.94 -3.51 -40.00
CA ARG A 7 6.86 -2.43 -39.61
C ARG A 7 6.18 -1.27 -38.84
N GLY A 8 5.12 -1.54 -38.08
CA GLY A 8 4.48 -0.51 -37.25
C GLY A 8 3.52 0.42 -37.96
N THR A 9 3.15 0.17 -39.22
CA THR A 9 2.30 1.10 -39.99
C THR A 9 0.97 1.44 -39.30
N ARG A 10 0.36 0.50 -38.56
CA ARG A 10 -0.93 0.75 -37.90
C ARG A 10 -0.76 1.55 -36.62
N ILE A 11 0.21 1.19 -35.77
CA ILE A 11 0.47 1.94 -34.53
C ILE A 11 0.92 3.37 -34.84
N GLN A 12 1.74 3.57 -35.87
CA GLN A 12 2.17 4.91 -36.30
C GLN A 12 1.01 5.78 -36.81
N ALA A 13 0.00 5.19 -37.44
CA ALA A 13 -1.20 5.92 -37.86
C ALA A 13 -1.96 6.45 -36.63
N VAL A 14 -2.16 5.62 -35.61
CA VAL A 14 -2.80 6.03 -34.34
C VAL A 14 -1.97 7.08 -33.61
N GLN A 15 -0.64 6.91 -33.51
CA GLN A 15 0.25 7.91 -32.92
C GLN A 15 0.13 9.27 -33.63
N SER A 16 -0.03 9.27 -34.97
CA SER A 16 -0.20 10.51 -35.74
C SER A 16 -1.54 11.20 -35.43
N GLU A 17 -2.60 10.44 -35.17
CA GLU A 17 -3.90 10.99 -34.73
C GLU A 17 -3.83 11.56 -33.30
N LEU A 18 -2.95 11.01 -32.45
CA LEU A 18 -2.69 11.48 -31.09
C LEU A 18 -1.54 12.50 -31.01
N ASN A 19 -1.34 13.30 -32.06
CA ASN A 19 -0.33 14.37 -32.11
C ASN A 19 1.12 13.91 -31.80
N GLY A 20 1.46 12.67 -32.11
CA GLY A 20 2.80 12.11 -31.90
C GLY A 20 3.03 11.54 -30.50
N GLU A 21 1.98 11.29 -29.72
CA GLU A 21 2.08 10.55 -28.46
C GLU A 21 2.75 9.18 -28.69
N ARG A 22 3.67 8.80 -27.79
CA ARG A 22 4.33 7.49 -27.85
C ARG A 22 3.38 6.44 -27.29
N ILE A 23 3.15 5.39 -28.08
CA ILE A 23 2.27 4.28 -27.75
C ILE A 23 3.08 3.00 -27.80
N ASP A 24 3.08 2.26 -26.70
CA ASP A 24 3.66 0.93 -26.60
C ASP A 24 2.54 -0.12 -26.53
N VAL A 25 2.76 -1.28 -27.15
CA VAL A 25 1.80 -2.38 -27.18
C VAL A 25 2.40 -3.55 -26.42
N VAL A 26 1.88 -3.77 -25.22
CA VAL A 26 2.33 -4.84 -24.32
C VAL A 26 1.48 -6.09 -24.50
N VAL A 27 2.05 -7.24 -24.14
CA VAL A 27 1.32 -8.52 -24.15
C VAL A 27 0.56 -8.64 -22.83
N TRP A 28 -0.75 -8.87 -22.93
CA TRP A 28 -1.57 -9.18 -21.76
C TRP A 28 -1.41 -10.66 -21.37
N SER A 29 -1.44 -10.95 -20.07
CA SER A 29 -1.46 -12.32 -19.52
C SER A 29 -2.45 -12.40 -18.36
N ASP A 30 -3.03 -13.59 -18.17
CA ASP A 30 -3.82 -13.92 -16.98
C ASP A 30 -2.94 -14.07 -15.72
N ASP A 31 -1.65 -14.37 -15.90
CA ASP A 31 -0.67 -14.42 -14.81
C ASP A 31 -0.22 -12.97 -14.47
N PRO A 32 -0.53 -12.46 -13.25
CA PRO A 32 -0.19 -11.09 -12.88
C PRO A 32 1.31 -10.80 -12.95
N ALA A 33 2.17 -11.75 -12.58
CA ALA A 33 3.62 -11.55 -12.65
C ALA A 33 4.08 -11.36 -14.10
N GLN A 34 3.58 -12.20 -15.01
CA GLN A 34 3.89 -12.08 -16.43
C GLN A 34 3.31 -10.79 -17.04
N TYR A 35 2.10 -10.38 -16.62
CA TYR A 35 1.48 -9.17 -17.12
C TYR A 35 2.23 -7.91 -16.66
N ILE A 36 2.62 -7.84 -15.38
CA ILE A 36 3.44 -6.75 -14.83
C ILE A 36 4.80 -6.69 -15.54
N ALA A 37 5.48 -7.83 -15.73
CA ALA A 37 6.73 -7.88 -16.48
C ALA A 37 6.57 -7.32 -17.91
N SER A 38 5.48 -7.68 -18.58
CA SER A 38 5.18 -7.18 -19.93
C SER A 38 4.84 -5.69 -19.95
N ALA A 39 4.20 -5.17 -18.90
CA ALA A 39 3.86 -3.75 -18.75
C ALA A 39 5.09 -2.86 -18.51
N LEU A 40 6.19 -3.43 -18.01
CA LEU A 40 7.44 -2.73 -17.74
C LEU A 40 8.43 -2.75 -18.91
N GLU A 41 8.09 -3.37 -20.04
CA GLU A 41 8.91 -3.32 -21.26
C GLU A 41 9.21 -1.86 -21.65
N PRO A 42 10.45 -1.52 -22.01
CA PRO A 42 11.56 -2.40 -22.43
C PRO A 42 12.53 -2.79 -21.30
N ALA A 43 12.16 -2.61 -20.03
CA ALA A 43 13.04 -2.99 -18.91
C ALA A 43 12.98 -4.50 -18.66
N ASP A 44 14.14 -5.13 -18.51
CA ASP A 44 14.23 -6.55 -18.17
C ASP A 44 14.12 -6.74 -16.65
N VAL A 45 13.02 -7.36 -16.21
CA VAL A 45 12.75 -7.65 -14.80
C VAL A 45 13.48 -8.94 -14.39
N SER A 46 14.16 -8.91 -13.24
CA SER A 46 14.90 -10.07 -12.71
C SER A 46 14.05 -10.95 -11.80
N GLY A 47 13.08 -10.36 -11.09
CA GLY A 47 12.18 -11.07 -10.19
C GLY A 47 10.97 -10.21 -9.84
N ILE A 48 9.86 -10.87 -9.50
CA ILE A 48 8.62 -10.22 -9.06
C ILE A 48 8.11 -11.01 -7.85
N VAL A 49 7.82 -10.31 -6.77
CA VAL A 49 7.13 -10.85 -5.59
C VAL A 49 5.78 -10.15 -5.50
N LEU A 50 4.70 -10.92 -5.49
CA LEU A 50 3.34 -10.40 -5.47
C LEU A 50 2.75 -10.48 -4.07
N ASP A 51 2.07 -9.41 -3.68
CA ASP A 51 1.14 -9.40 -2.56
C ASP A 51 -0.28 -9.22 -3.15
N GLU A 52 -1.06 -10.30 -3.12
CA GLU A 52 -2.41 -10.31 -3.68
C GLU A 52 -3.41 -9.53 -2.80
N ASP A 53 -3.20 -9.50 -1.49
CA ASP A 53 -4.09 -8.85 -0.53
C ASP A 53 -3.95 -7.34 -0.61
N ALA A 54 -2.71 -6.84 -0.65
CA ALA A 54 -2.41 -5.41 -0.77
C ALA A 54 -2.46 -4.88 -2.22
N ARG A 55 -2.60 -5.77 -3.22
CA ARG A 55 -2.41 -5.46 -4.66
C ARG A 55 -1.11 -4.68 -4.90
N SER A 56 -0.03 -5.14 -4.29
CA SER A 56 1.31 -4.59 -4.50
C SER A 56 2.25 -5.65 -5.08
N ALA A 57 3.32 -5.17 -5.72
CA ALA A 57 4.34 -6.03 -6.27
C ALA A 57 5.71 -5.40 -6.07
N ASP A 58 6.63 -6.17 -5.47
CA ASP A 58 8.04 -5.83 -5.41
C ASP A 58 8.72 -6.32 -6.70
N ILE A 59 9.28 -5.38 -7.45
CA ILE A 59 9.92 -5.62 -8.74
C ILE A 59 11.43 -5.49 -8.59
N ILE A 60 12.12 -6.59 -8.86
CA ILE A 60 13.55 -6.72 -8.62
C ILE A 60 14.30 -6.60 -9.95
N PHE A 61 15.30 -5.74 -10.00
CA PHE A 61 16.15 -5.53 -11.16
C PHE A 61 17.60 -5.93 -10.90
N ALA A 62 18.24 -6.51 -11.91
CA ALA A 62 19.64 -6.93 -11.84
C ALA A 62 20.62 -5.75 -11.95
N THR A 63 20.21 -4.63 -12.56
CA THR A 63 21.08 -3.46 -12.77
C THR A 63 20.32 -2.15 -12.63
N ASN A 64 21.06 -1.10 -12.24
CA ASN A 64 20.56 0.28 -12.19
C ASN A 64 20.02 0.77 -13.55
N ASP A 65 20.62 0.33 -14.66
CA ASP A 65 20.17 0.72 -15.99
C ASP A 65 18.76 0.19 -16.30
N GLN A 66 18.44 -1.05 -15.87
CA GLN A 66 17.11 -1.63 -16.07
C GLN A 66 16.09 -0.98 -15.14
N LEU A 67 16.45 -0.75 -13.87
CA LEU A 67 15.62 0.00 -12.93
C LEU A 67 15.28 1.40 -13.47
N ALA A 68 16.27 2.13 -13.99
CA ALA A 68 16.06 3.46 -14.55
C ALA A 68 15.14 3.44 -15.80
N ARG A 69 15.22 2.40 -16.63
CA ARG A 69 14.30 2.20 -17.76
C ARG A 69 12.88 1.91 -17.28
N ALA A 70 12.74 1.06 -16.27
CA ALA A 70 11.45 0.69 -15.69
C ALA A 70 10.74 1.89 -15.05
N ILE A 71 11.48 2.75 -14.34
CA ILE A 71 10.98 4.03 -13.82
C ILE A 71 10.55 4.94 -14.99
N GLY A 72 11.41 5.06 -16.00
CA GLY A 72 11.20 5.95 -17.14
C GLY A 72 11.38 7.43 -16.78
N SER A 73 11.14 8.31 -17.75
CA SER A 73 11.27 9.76 -17.53
C SER A 73 10.20 10.23 -16.55
N GLN A 74 10.61 10.88 -15.45
CA GLN A 74 9.70 11.38 -14.40
C GLN A 74 8.79 10.29 -13.79
N GLY A 75 9.21 9.02 -13.80
CA GLY A 75 8.36 7.93 -13.30
C GLY A 75 7.18 7.58 -14.20
N GLN A 76 7.15 8.08 -15.44
CA GLN A 76 6.02 7.86 -16.35
C GLN A 76 5.76 6.38 -16.61
N ASN A 77 6.81 5.57 -16.78
CA ASN A 77 6.64 4.18 -17.18
C ASN A 77 6.09 3.33 -16.02
N VAL A 78 6.63 3.47 -14.82
CA VAL A 78 6.07 2.81 -13.63
C VAL A 78 4.64 3.24 -13.35
N ARG A 79 4.31 4.53 -13.53
CA ARG A 79 2.94 5.02 -13.31
C ARG A 79 1.97 4.39 -14.31
N LEU A 80 2.32 4.36 -15.60
CA LEU A 80 1.49 3.72 -16.62
C LEU A 80 1.36 2.21 -16.37
N ALA A 81 2.43 1.52 -15.99
CA ALA A 81 2.40 0.09 -15.66
C ALA A 81 1.51 -0.19 -14.44
N SER A 82 1.60 0.65 -13.40
CA SER A 82 0.76 0.56 -12.20
C SER A 82 -0.72 0.80 -12.52
N GLU A 83 -1.05 1.85 -13.28
CA GLU A 83 -2.41 2.14 -13.74
C GLU A 83 -2.97 1.01 -14.63
N LEU A 84 -2.13 0.44 -15.51
CA LEU A 84 -2.52 -0.61 -16.45
C LEU A 84 -2.77 -1.95 -15.76
N THR A 85 -1.92 -2.32 -14.79
CA THR A 85 -2.00 -3.61 -14.09
C THR A 85 -2.93 -3.55 -12.88
N GLY A 86 -3.16 -2.37 -12.33
CA GLY A 86 -3.90 -2.16 -11.08
C GLY A 86 -3.10 -2.52 -9.83
N TYR A 87 -1.79 -2.77 -9.96
CA TYR A 87 -0.89 -3.05 -8.85
C TYR A 87 -0.06 -1.82 -8.48
N LYS A 88 0.18 -1.62 -7.19
CA LYS A 88 1.24 -0.72 -6.73
C LYS A 88 2.60 -1.39 -6.94
N LEU A 89 3.48 -0.76 -7.73
CA LEU A 89 4.77 -1.33 -8.11
C LEU A 89 5.91 -0.68 -7.33
N ASP A 90 6.52 -1.43 -6.43
CA ASP A 90 7.68 -1.01 -5.65
C ASP A 90 8.94 -1.61 -6.29
N MET A 91 9.83 -0.77 -6.82
CA MET A 91 10.95 -1.21 -7.65
C MET A 91 12.28 -1.03 -6.92
N MET A 92 13.13 -2.04 -6.97
CA MET A 92 14.42 -2.03 -6.28
C MET A 92 15.45 -2.94 -6.94
N LEU A 93 16.71 -2.81 -6.52
CA LEU A 93 17.77 -3.75 -6.87
C LEU A 93 17.72 -5.01 -6.02
N GLU A 94 18.35 -6.08 -6.50
CA GLU A 94 18.45 -7.35 -5.76
C GLU A 94 19.08 -7.18 -4.36
N ASP A 95 20.13 -6.36 -4.25
CA ASP A 95 20.80 -6.10 -2.96
C ASP A 95 19.90 -5.31 -2.00
N GLU A 96 19.10 -4.38 -2.52
CA GLU A 96 18.15 -3.58 -1.74
C GLU A 96 17.00 -4.46 -1.23
N TYR A 97 16.47 -5.33 -2.09
CA TYR A 97 15.46 -6.33 -1.70
C TYR A 97 15.98 -7.23 -0.58
N ARG A 98 17.19 -7.76 -0.71
CA ARG A 98 17.82 -8.59 0.34
C ARG A 98 18.01 -7.84 1.65
N ALA A 99 18.46 -6.60 1.59
CA ALA A 99 18.62 -5.77 2.79
C ALA A 99 17.27 -5.48 3.47
N ARG A 100 16.22 -5.23 2.66
CA ARG A 100 14.86 -5.03 3.16
C ARG A 100 14.35 -6.26 3.89
N GLN A 101 14.48 -7.44 3.28
CA GLN A 101 14.05 -8.71 3.87
C GLN A 101 14.78 -9.03 5.18
N GLN A 102 16.08 -8.74 5.28
CA GLN A 102 16.82 -8.89 6.54
C GLN A 102 16.33 -7.93 7.62
N ASN A 103 16.05 -6.68 7.27
CA ASN A 103 15.51 -5.70 8.20
C ASN A 103 14.08 -6.07 8.66
N GLU A 104 13.23 -6.55 7.75
CA GLU A 104 11.87 -7.00 8.06
C GLU A 104 11.90 -8.23 8.99
N ALA A 105 12.75 -9.22 8.70
CA ALA A 105 12.92 -10.38 9.57
C ALA A 105 13.36 -9.98 10.99
N GLN A 106 14.29 -9.03 11.11
CA GLN A 106 14.71 -8.51 12.42
C GLN A 106 13.57 -7.76 13.12
N GLN A 107 12.78 -6.96 12.39
CA GLN A 107 11.63 -6.27 12.95
C GLN A 107 10.56 -7.25 13.47
N TYR A 108 10.28 -8.32 12.73
CA TYR A 108 9.34 -9.35 13.18
C TYR A 108 9.86 -10.09 14.42
N LEU A 109 11.15 -10.41 14.44
CA LEU A 109 11.79 -11.01 15.62
C LEU A 109 11.66 -10.10 16.84
N ASP A 110 12.07 -8.84 16.72
CA ASP A 110 11.99 -7.86 17.82
C ASP A 110 10.54 -7.69 18.29
N MET A 111 9.59 -7.60 17.35
CA MET A 111 8.15 -7.51 17.64
C MET A 111 7.67 -8.74 18.41
N PHE A 112 8.01 -9.95 17.98
CA PHE A 112 7.56 -11.17 18.65
C PHE A 112 8.17 -11.29 20.05
N VAL A 113 9.45 -11.00 20.23
CA VAL A 113 10.11 -11.00 21.55
C VAL A 113 9.41 -10.02 22.49
N GLU A 114 9.20 -8.77 22.05
CA GLU A 114 8.61 -7.73 22.92
C GLU A 114 7.12 -7.97 23.19
N ARG A 115 6.34 -8.30 22.15
CA ARG A 115 4.88 -8.35 22.23
C ARG A 115 4.36 -9.68 22.78
N LEU A 116 5.08 -10.77 22.56
CA LEU A 116 4.71 -12.10 23.05
C LEU A 116 5.49 -12.52 24.30
N ASP A 117 6.48 -11.74 24.75
CA ASP A 117 7.30 -12.03 25.93
C ASP A 117 7.91 -13.44 25.86
N ILE A 118 8.59 -13.71 24.73
CA ILE A 118 9.22 -15.01 24.41
C ILE A 118 10.74 -14.85 24.20
N GLU A 119 11.46 -15.97 24.27
CA GLU A 119 12.88 -16.02 23.99
C GLU A 119 13.19 -15.81 22.50
N GLU A 120 14.39 -15.29 22.20
CA GLU A 120 14.84 -14.97 20.84
C GLU A 120 14.85 -16.19 19.92
N ASP A 121 15.27 -17.36 20.43
CA ASP A 121 15.30 -18.60 19.66
C ASP A 121 13.88 -19.02 19.20
N LEU A 122 12.87 -18.81 20.04
CA LEU A 122 11.48 -19.10 19.69
C LEU A 122 10.93 -18.07 18.69
N ALA A 123 11.22 -16.79 18.89
CA ALA A 123 10.82 -15.74 17.95
C ALA A 123 11.45 -15.96 16.56
N MET A 124 12.72 -16.38 16.51
CA MET A 124 13.41 -16.72 15.27
C MET A 124 12.74 -17.89 14.56
N ALA A 125 12.38 -18.95 15.29
CA ALA A 125 11.65 -20.08 14.72
C ALA A 125 10.30 -19.66 14.11
N LEU A 126 9.58 -18.74 14.75
CA LEU A 126 8.32 -18.19 14.20
C LEU A 126 8.54 -17.41 12.90
N VAL A 127 9.59 -16.58 12.83
CA VAL A 127 9.94 -15.84 11.60
C VAL A 127 10.36 -16.81 10.49
N GLU A 128 11.11 -17.86 10.80
CA GLU A 128 11.52 -18.90 9.83
C GLU A 128 10.34 -19.70 9.29
N MET A 129 9.30 -19.92 10.11
CA MET A 129 8.02 -20.49 9.66
C MET A 129 7.22 -19.55 8.75
N GLY A 130 7.61 -18.28 8.65
CA GLY A 130 6.97 -17.28 7.80
C GLY A 130 5.91 -16.45 8.50
N PHE A 131 5.83 -16.47 9.84
CA PHE A 131 4.93 -15.56 10.55
C PHE A 131 5.44 -14.12 10.43
N THR A 132 4.56 -13.23 9.99
CA THR A 132 4.86 -11.79 9.81
C THR A 132 3.99 -10.90 10.68
N SER A 133 2.94 -11.45 11.31
CA SER A 133 2.05 -10.69 12.18
C SER A 133 1.61 -11.45 13.43
N LEU A 134 1.20 -10.70 14.46
CA LEU A 134 0.60 -11.26 15.67
C LEU A 134 -0.78 -11.87 15.40
N GLU A 135 -1.48 -11.39 14.37
CA GLU A 135 -2.79 -11.90 13.98
C GLU A 135 -2.69 -13.32 13.40
N GLU A 136 -1.69 -13.58 12.56
CA GLU A 136 -1.44 -14.93 12.06
C GLU A 136 -1.20 -15.91 13.21
N ILE A 137 -0.28 -15.59 14.12
CA ILE A 137 0.03 -16.43 15.29
C ILE A 137 -1.22 -16.68 16.14
N ALA A 138 -2.05 -15.66 16.33
CA ALA A 138 -3.27 -15.74 17.12
C ALA A 138 -4.31 -16.74 16.56
N TYR A 139 -4.41 -16.89 15.24
CA TYR A 139 -5.55 -17.56 14.59
C TYR A 139 -5.19 -18.78 13.73
N VAL A 140 -3.91 -19.04 13.47
CA VAL A 140 -3.53 -20.30 12.81
C VAL A 140 -3.89 -21.53 13.65
N PRO A 141 -4.15 -22.69 13.02
CA PRO A 141 -4.32 -23.94 13.75
C PRO A 141 -3.12 -24.28 14.63
N ALA A 142 -3.36 -24.91 15.78
CA ALA A 142 -2.28 -25.31 16.69
C ALA A 142 -1.29 -26.29 16.04
N GLU A 143 -1.76 -27.13 15.12
CA GLU A 143 -0.95 -28.08 14.34
C GLU A 143 0.13 -27.40 13.50
N THR A 144 -0.04 -26.12 13.15
CA THR A 144 0.99 -25.36 12.43
C THR A 144 2.28 -25.28 13.24
N PHE A 145 2.20 -25.24 14.57
CA PHE A 145 3.36 -25.16 15.46
C PHE A 145 4.05 -26.50 15.71
N ASP A 146 3.53 -27.61 15.17
CA ASP A 146 4.15 -28.93 15.32
C ASP A 146 5.55 -28.97 14.69
N GLU A 147 5.82 -28.14 13.67
CA GLU A 147 7.12 -28.03 13.00
C GLU A 147 8.24 -27.53 13.93
N ILE A 148 7.88 -26.74 14.95
CA ILE A 148 8.81 -26.20 15.94
C ILE A 148 8.72 -26.94 17.29
N GLU A 149 8.06 -28.11 17.30
CA GLU A 149 7.96 -29.03 18.44
C GLU A 149 7.50 -28.38 19.76
N LEU A 150 6.63 -27.37 19.69
CA LEU A 150 6.10 -26.73 20.88
C LEU A 150 5.11 -27.63 21.62
N ASP A 151 5.11 -27.54 22.95
CA ASP A 151 4.08 -28.18 23.74
C ASP A 151 2.73 -27.45 23.62
N ALA A 152 1.64 -28.19 23.79
CA ALA A 152 0.28 -27.66 23.60
C ALA A 152 -0.04 -26.49 24.56
N ASP A 153 0.51 -26.53 25.78
CA ASP A 153 0.28 -25.48 26.79
C ASP A 153 0.95 -24.16 26.37
N LEU A 154 2.16 -24.24 25.81
CA LEU A 154 2.92 -23.11 25.30
C LEU A 154 2.31 -22.55 24.02
N VAL A 155 1.80 -23.39 23.12
CA VAL A 155 1.03 -22.94 21.95
C VAL A 155 -0.21 -22.16 22.40
N GLU A 156 -0.99 -22.70 23.34
CA GLU A 156 -2.18 -22.00 23.86
C GLU A 156 -1.81 -20.66 24.51
N LEU A 157 -0.73 -20.62 25.29
CA LEU A 157 -0.21 -19.40 25.90
C LEU A 157 0.22 -18.38 24.83
N LEU A 158 0.98 -18.81 23.82
CA LEU A 158 1.47 -17.98 22.72
C LEU A 158 0.29 -17.35 21.97
N GLN A 159 -0.69 -18.16 21.58
CA GLN A 159 -1.89 -17.68 20.89
C GLN A 159 -2.73 -16.74 21.76
N SER A 160 -2.83 -17.01 23.07
CA SER A 160 -3.54 -16.12 23.99
C SER A 160 -2.86 -14.74 24.07
N ARG A 161 -1.52 -14.71 24.19
CA ARG A 161 -0.74 -13.46 24.22
C ARG A 161 -0.85 -12.72 22.89
N ALA A 162 -0.76 -13.44 21.77
CA ALA A 162 -0.92 -12.85 20.43
C ALA A 162 -2.31 -12.21 20.25
N LYS A 163 -3.39 -12.87 20.71
CA LYS A 163 -4.75 -12.31 20.69
C LYS A 163 -4.88 -11.04 21.52
N GLU A 164 -4.31 -11.04 22.73
CA GLU A 164 -4.32 -9.86 23.61
C GLU A 164 -3.55 -8.69 23.00
N ALA A 165 -2.38 -8.98 22.43
CA ALA A 165 -1.55 -7.99 21.76
C ALA A 165 -2.26 -7.40 20.52
N ALA A 166 -2.82 -8.26 19.66
CA ALA A 166 -3.58 -7.84 18.48
C ALA A 166 -4.83 -7.01 18.85
N LEU A 167 -5.55 -7.40 19.90
CA LEU A 167 -6.68 -6.61 20.41
C LEU A 167 -6.22 -5.23 20.89
N THR A 168 -5.10 -5.17 21.60
CA THR A 168 -4.53 -3.89 22.06
C THR A 168 -4.16 -2.99 20.87
N ASP A 169 -3.61 -3.55 19.80
CA ASP A 169 -3.25 -2.79 18.61
C ASP A 169 -4.49 -2.30 17.85
N ALA A 170 -5.52 -3.13 17.73
CA ALA A 170 -6.81 -2.74 17.16
C ALA A 170 -7.46 -1.60 17.97
N LEU A 171 -7.40 -1.65 19.30
CA LEU A 171 -7.92 -0.59 20.17
C LEU A 171 -7.13 0.71 20.00
N LYS A 172 -5.79 0.66 19.94
CA LYS A 172 -4.95 1.85 19.67
C LYS A 172 -5.23 2.44 18.30
N GLN A 173 -5.43 1.59 17.29
CA GLN A 173 -5.77 2.05 15.94
C GLN A 173 -7.15 2.74 15.94
N GLN A 174 -8.10 2.22 16.71
CA GLN A 174 -9.41 2.85 16.89
C GLN A 174 -9.31 4.18 17.68
N GLU A 175 -8.46 4.26 18.71
CA GLU A 175 -8.21 5.51 19.46
C GLU A 175 -7.54 6.60 18.59
N ASN A 176 -6.72 6.20 17.61
CA ASN A 176 -6.13 7.13 16.65
C ASN A 176 -7.13 7.63 15.58
N ILE A 177 -8.26 6.95 15.39
CA ILE A 177 -9.39 7.49 14.61
C ILE A 177 -10.16 8.42 15.54
N GLN A 178 -9.73 9.68 15.58
CA GLN A 178 -10.48 10.71 16.29
C GLN A 178 -11.84 10.90 15.60
N GLU A 179 -12.93 10.83 16.35
CA GLU A 179 -14.27 11.01 15.78
C GLU A 179 -14.48 12.48 15.43
N PRO A 180 -14.88 12.81 14.18
CA PRO A 180 -15.22 14.18 13.81
C PRO A 180 -16.36 14.69 14.70
N SER A 181 -16.30 15.97 15.05
CA SER A 181 -17.30 16.61 15.89
C SER A 181 -18.69 16.56 15.23
N ALA A 182 -19.74 16.56 16.05
CA ALA A 182 -21.12 16.58 15.54
C ALA A 182 -21.36 17.78 14.62
N GLU A 183 -20.76 18.94 14.92
CA GLU A 183 -20.86 20.15 14.10
C GLU A 183 -20.20 19.98 12.74
N LEU A 184 -19.06 19.27 12.68
CA LEU A 184 -18.38 18.97 11.41
C LEU A 184 -19.22 17.99 10.57
N LEU A 185 -19.79 16.97 11.20
CA LEU A 185 -20.67 15.99 10.56
C LEU A 185 -21.99 16.60 10.03
N GLU A 186 -22.54 17.58 10.73
CA GLU A 186 -23.78 18.27 10.35
C GLU A 186 -23.56 19.43 9.37
N MET A 187 -22.31 19.75 9.03
CA MET A 187 -21.98 20.85 8.13
C MET A 187 -22.52 20.60 6.72
N GLU A 188 -23.15 21.62 6.14
CA GLU A 188 -23.72 21.55 4.79
C GLU A 188 -22.64 21.23 3.74
N GLY A 189 -22.85 20.15 2.98
CA GLY A 189 -21.90 19.65 1.99
C GLY A 189 -20.86 18.66 2.53
N MET A 190 -20.80 18.45 3.85
CA MET A 190 -20.01 17.39 4.47
C MET A 190 -20.74 16.04 4.37
N THR A 191 -19.99 14.98 4.08
CA THR A 191 -20.50 13.60 4.16
C THR A 191 -19.82 12.88 5.31
N GLN A 192 -20.41 11.80 5.81
CA GLN A 192 -19.79 11.00 6.87
C GLN A 192 -18.41 10.50 6.44
N GLU A 193 -18.29 9.95 5.24
CA GLU A 193 -17.02 9.46 4.68
C GLU A 193 -15.95 10.56 4.64
N LEU A 194 -16.29 11.78 4.18
CA LEU A 194 -15.36 12.91 4.15
C LEU A 194 -14.97 13.40 5.54
N ALA A 195 -15.91 13.45 6.49
CA ALA A 195 -15.63 13.90 7.85
C ALA A 195 -14.65 12.95 8.56
N TYR A 196 -14.79 11.64 8.38
CA TYR A 196 -13.85 10.66 8.92
C TYR A 196 -12.50 10.69 8.19
N ALA A 197 -12.48 10.94 6.88
CA ALA A 197 -11.24 11.13 6.12
C ALA A 197 -10.46 12.38 6.58
N LEU A 198 -11.16 13.46 6.91
CA LEU A 198 -10.58 14.67 7.51
C LEU A 198 -10.06 14.41 8.93
N ALA A 199 -10.84 13.71 9.75
CA ALA A 199 -10.44 13.40 11.12
C ALA A 199 -9.22 12.48 11.20
N ALA A 200 -9.05 11.57 10.23
CA ALA A 200 -7.82 10.78 10.06
C ALA A 200 -6.56 11.63 9.80
N ARG A 201 -6.72 12.89 9.36
CA ARG A 201 -5.66 13.88 9.19
C ARG A 201 -5.58 14.88 10.35
N GLY A 202 -6.28 14.63 11.44
CA GLY A 202 -6.33 15.50 12.61
C GLY A 202 -7.29 16.68 12.46
N VAL A 203 -8.12 16.73 11.42
CA VAL A 203 -9.16 17.75 11.23
C VAL A 203 -10.47 17.24 11.79
N ILE A 204 -10.71 17.53 13.06
CA ILE A 204 -11.77 16.88 13.85
C ILE A 204 -12.94 17.82 14.09
N THR A 205 -12.69 19.11 14.19
CA THR A 205 -13.70 20.14 14.43
C THR A 205 -13.90 21.02 13.19
N VAL A 206 -14.99 21.79 13.19
CA VAL A 206 -15.24 22.82 12.16
C VAL A 206 -14.10 23.86 12.16
N ASP A 207 -13.57 24.22 13.34
CA ASP A 207 -12.46 25.16 13.44
C ASP A 207 -11.16 24.57 12.86
N ASP A 208 -10.86 23.29 13.11
CA ASP A 208 -9.69 22.64 12.50
C ASP A 208 -9.77 22.66 10.97
N LEU A 209 -10.98 22.52 10.42
CA LEU A 209 -11.22 22.59 8.98
C LEU A 209 -11.11 24.02 8.45
N ALA A 210 -11.57 25.01 9.23
CA ALA A 210 -11.43 26.42 8.90
C ALA A 210 -9.95 26.86 8.83
N ASP A 211 -9.07 26.22 9.60
CA ASP A 211 -7.63 26.47 9.59
C ASP A 211 -6.87 25.85 8.39
N GLN A 212 -7.48 24.92 7.64
CA GLN A 212 -6.81 24.26 6.50
C GLN A 212 -6.66 25.18 5.28
N ALA A 213 -5.64 24.91 4.45
CA ALA A 213 -5.60 25.37 3.07
C ALA A 213 -6.27 24.35 2.14
N THR A 214 -6.74 24.81 0.97
CA THR A 214 -7.35 23.92 -0.04
C THR A 214 -6.42 22.77 -0.41
N ASP A 215 -5.12 23.08 -0.58
CA ASP A 215 -4.11 22.12 -0.99
C ASP A 215 -3.89 21.01 0.05
N ASP A 216 -4.13 21.28 1.34
CA ASP A 216 -3.87 20.34 2.45
C ASP A 216 -4.88 19.18 2.52
N ILE A 217 -6.07 19.38 1.93
CA ILE A 217 -7.17 18.41 1.97
C ILE A 217 -7.69 18.02 0.57
N SER A 218 -7.28 18.72 -0.48
CA SER A 218 -7.75 18.51 -1.86
C SER A 218 -7.53 17.10 -2.42
N ASP A 219 -6.49 16.41 -1.94
CA ASP A 219 -6.09 15.06 -2.32
C ASP A 219 -6.94 13.96 -1.64
N ILE A 220 -7.84 14.33 -0.73
CA ILE A 220 -8.85 13.40 -0.20
C ILE A 220 -9.77 12.96 -1.33
N GLU A 221 -9.88 11.65 -1.51
CA GLU A 221 -10.70 11.03 -2.55
C GLU A 221 -12.16 11.55 -2.47
N GLY A 222 -12.67 12.07 -3.59
CA GLY A 222 -14.03 12.61 -3.68
C GLY A 222 -14.21 14.07 -3.19
N LEU A 223 -13.15 14.71 -2.68
CA LEU A 223 -13.14 16.13 -2.32
C LEU A 223 -12.70 17.00 -3.50
N GLY A 224 -11.42 16.96 -3.89
CA GLY A 224 -10.84 17.83 -4.93
C GLY A 224 -10.80 19.31 -4.55
N ASP A 225 -10.04 20.12 -5.31
CA ASP A 225 -9.76 21.53 -4.98
C ASP A 225 -11.01 22.40 -4.80
N GLU A 226 -11.99 22.25 -5.70
CA GLU A 226 -13.18 23.09 -5.70
C GLU A 226 -14.05 22.86 -4.47
N LYS A 227 -14.26 21.59 -4.10
CA LYS A 227 -15.10 21.19 -2.98
C LYS A 227 -14.38 21.42 -1.65
N ALA A 228 -13.07 21.18 -1.61
CA ALA A 228 -12.21 21.54 -0.47
C ALA A 228 -12.33 23.03 -0.13
N GLY A 229 -12.18 23.90 -1.14
CA GLY A 229 -12.31 25.35 -0.95
C GLY A 229 -13.70 25.75 -0.45
N GLN A 230 -14.77 25.12 -0.96
CA GLN A 230 -16.14 25.37 -0.50
C GLN A 230 -16.35 24.97 0.96
N LEU A 231 -15.88 23.79 1.38
CA LEU A 231 -16.02 23.33 2.76
C LEU A 231 -15.19 24.17 3.75
N ILE A 232 -13.97 24.57 3.39
CA ILE A 232 -13.13 25.46 4.21
C ILE A 232 -13.79 26.83 4.36
N MET A 233 -14.30 27.41 3.26
CA MET A 233 -15.02 28.68 3.33
C MET A 233 -16.27 28.57 4.19
N LYS A 234 -17.00 27.45 4.08
CA LYS A 234 -18.19 27.18 4.88
C LYS A 234 -17.86 27.07 6.37
N ALA A 235 -16.77 26.36 6.70
CA ALA A 235 -16.27 26.24 8.06
C ALA A 235 -15.88 27.61 8.67
N ARG A 236 -15.31 28.51 7.85
CA ARG A 236 -14.97 29.88 8.26
C ARG A 236 -16.16 30.81 8.46
N GLU A 237 -17.37 30.46 8.02
CA GLU A 237 -18.55 31.33 8.21
C GLU A 237 -18.82 31.66 9.68
N SER A 238 -18.46 30.74 10.60
CA SER A 238 -18.57 30.95 12.04
C SER A 238 -17.69 32.10 12.56
N TRP A 239 -16.59 32.41 11.88
CA TRP A 239 -15.65 33.47 12.26
C TRP A 239 -16.08 34.87 11.79
N PHE A 240 -17.04 34.94 10.87
CA PHE A 240 -17.55 36.20 10.31
C PHE A 240 -18.87 36.67 10.95
N ASN A 241 -19.39 35.93 11.94
CA ASN A 241 -20.62 36.27 12.68
C ASN A 241 -20.33 36.77 14.10
#